data_AF-A0A3D5XAC9-F1
#
_entry.id   AF-A0A3D5XAC9-F1
#
_cell.length_a   1.000
_cell.length_b   1.000
_cell.length_c   1.000
_cell.angle_alpha   90.00
_cell.angle_beta   90.00
_cell.angle_gamma   90.00
#
_symmetry.space_group_name_H-M   'P 1'
#
loop_
_entity.id
_entity.type
_entity.pdbx_description
1 polymer ?
#
loop_
_entity_poly.entity_id
_entity_poly.type
_entity_poly.pdbx_seq_one_letter_code
_entity_poly.pdbx_strand_id
1 'polypeptide(L)' 'ANRTRKDHIADMIIKKNPKIVGMYRLTMKTDSDNFRQSAVQGVMKRIKAKGIEVVVYEPALDADSFYNSRVI' A
#
# COMPACT_ATOMS: atom_id res chain seq x y z
N ALA A 1 11.86 -1.67 -15.19
CA ALA A 1 10.66 -2.53 -15.27
C ALA A 1 9.69 -2.36 -14.09
N ASN A 2 10.10 -2.61 -12.84
CA ASN A 2 9.17 -2.55 -11.68
C ASN A 2 8.61 -1.15 -11.35
N ARG A 3 9.28 -0.06 -11.75
CA ARG A 3 8.78 1.31 -11.55
C ARG A 3 7.50 1.56 -12.35
N THR A 4 7.55 1.34 -13.66
CA THR A 4 6.42 1.54 -14.59
C THR A 4 5.18 0.77 -14.17
N ARG A 5 5.33 -0.47 -13.69
CA ARG A 5 4.20 -1.26 -13.20
C ARG A 5 3.57 -0.64 -11.94
N LYS A 6 4.37 -0.17 -10.99
CA LYS A 6 3.88 0.50 -9.78
C LYS A 6 3.19 1.83 -10.11
N ASP A 7 3.73 2.59 -11.06
CA ASP A 7 3.11 3.82 -11.58
C ASP A 7 1.72 3.48 -12.16
N HIS A 8 1.66 2.51 -13.07
CA HIS A 8 0.42 2.11 -13.73
C HIS A 8 -0.67 1.63 -12.76
N ILE A 9 -0.32 0.79 -11.77
CA ILE A 9 -1.28 0.34 -10.75
C ILE A 9 -1.79 1.51 -9.91
N ALA A 10 -0.89 2.39 -9.47
CA ALA A 10 -1.27 3.56 -8.68
C ALA A 10 -2.22 4.48 -9.47
N ASP A 11 -1.89 4.75 -10.74
CA ASP A 11 -2.72 5.59 -11.61
C ASP A 11 -4.11 5.00 -11.83
N MET A 12 -4.23 3.67 -11.99
CA MET A 12 -5.54 3.01 -12.10
C MET A 12 -6.38 3.16 -10.83
N ILE A 13 -5.76 3.13 -9.65
CA ILE A 13 -6.46 3.34 -8.37
C ILE A 13 -6.88 4.81 -8.24
N ILE A 14 -5.97 5.75 -8.52
CA ILE A 14 -6.21 7.19 -8.43
C ILE A 14 -7.34 7.61 -9.38
N LYS A 15 -7.39 7.06 -10.60
CA LYS A 15 -8.45 7.34 -11.59
C LYS A 15 -9.87 7.02 -11.11
N LYS A 16 -10.02 6.19 -10.08
CA LYS A 16 -11.32 5.92 -9.45
C LYS A 16 -11.77 7.05 -8.50
N ASN A 17 -10.98 8.11 -8.35
CA ASN A 17 -11.18 9.21 -7.40
C ASN A 17 -11.55 8.75 -5.97
N PRO A 18 -10.79 7.81 -5.37
CA PRO A 18 -11.08 7.34 -4.02
C PRO A 18 -10.75 8.42 -2.99
N LYS A 19 -11.57 8.50 -1.93
CA LYS A 19 -11.25 9.32 -0.75
C LYS A 19 -10.24 8.63 0.16
N ILE A 20 -10.39 7.31 0.32
CA ILE A 20 -9.55 6.44 1.16
C ILE A 20 -9.25 5.17 0.38
N VAL A 21 -8.02 4.67 0.45
CA VAL A 21 -7.60 3.39 -0.15
C VAL A 21 -7.19 2.41 0.95
N GLY A 22 -7.81 1.24 0.96
CA GLY A 22 -7.41 0.13 1.82
C GLY A 22 -6.37 -0.76 1.15
N MET A 23 -5.29 -1.07 1.85
CA MET A 23 -4.29 -2.06 1.45
C MET A 23 -4.55 -3.35 2.22
N TYR A 24 -5.13 -4.34 1.56
CA TYR A 24 -5.38 -5.66 2.14
C TYR A 24 -4.16 -6.55 1.93
N ARG A 25 -3.47 -6.84 3.05
CA ARG A 25 -2.19 -7.54 3.14
C ARG A 25 -1.00 -6.79 2.53
N LEU A 26 0.09 -6.74 3.29
CA LEU A 26 1.38 -6.21 2.89
C LEU A 26 2.33 -7.30 2.38
N THR A 27 2.06 -8.56 2.73
CA THR A 27 2.85 -9.73 2.32
C THR A 27 2.55 -10.12 0.87
N MET A 28 3.60 -10.51 0.12
CA MET A 28 3.44 -11.03 -1.25
C MET A 28 3.28 -12.56 -1.30
N LYS A 29 3.56 -13.26 -0.19
CA LYS A 29 3.40 -14.70 0.01
C LYS A 29 2.88 -14.95 1.42
N THR A 30 1.99 -15.93 1.59
CA THR A 30 1.62 -16.48 2.91
C THR A 30 2.91 -16.90 3.63
N ASP A 31 3.12 -16.47 4.88
CA ASP A 31 4.36 -16.63 5.69
C ASP A 31 5.61 -15.82 5.27
N SER A 32 5.46 -14.59 4.78
CA SER A 32 6.61 -13.72 4.53
C SER A 32 6.54 -12.39 5.26
N ASP A 33 7.34 -12.23 6.32
CA ASP A 33 7.51 -10.99 7.10
C ASP A 33 8.29 -9.89 6.36
N ASN A 34 8.46 -10.05 5.05
CA ASN A 34 9.34 -9.21 4.26
C ASN A 34 8.63 -7.93 3.79
N PHE A 35 8.14 -7.17 4.78
CA PHE A 35 7.41 -5.92 4.57
C PHE A 35 8.32 -4.79 4.08
N ARG A 36 9.63 -4.85 4.37
CA ARG A 36 10.58 -3.74 4.20
C ARG A 36 10.87 -3.34 2.74
N GLN A 37 10.64 -4.22 1.75
CA GLN A 37 10.91 -3.93 0.33
C GLN A 37 9.74 -4.32 -0.60
N SER A 38 8.52 -4.44 -0.08
CA SER A 38 7.39 -4.91 -0.87
C SER A 38 7.02 -3.92 -2.00
N ALA A 39 6.51 -4.46 -3.11
CA ALA A 39 6.00 -3.63 -4.20
C ALA A 39 4.87 -2.69 -3.76
N VAL A 40 4.14 -3.10 -2.71
CA VAL A 40 3.02 -2.41 -2.07
C VAL A 40 3.44 -1.04 -1.55
N GLN A 41 4.57 -0.93 -0.83
CA GLN A 41 5.07 0.37 -0.34
C GLN A 41 5.25 1.39 -1.47
N GLY A 42 5.72 0.95 -2.63
CA GLY A 42 5.90 1.82 -3.78
C GLY A 42 4.58 2.32 -4.38
N VAL A 43 3.52 1.52 -4.31
CA VAL A 43 2.16 1.92 -4.70
C VAL A 43 1.55 2.86 -3.66
N MET A 44 1.67 2.53 -2.36
CA MET A 44 1.23 3.39 -1.25
C MET A 44 1.83 4.79 -1.35
N LYS A 45 3.14 4.90 -1.59
CA LYS A 45 3.83 6.19 -1.73
C LYS A 45 3.23 7.06 -2.84
N ARG A 46 2.86 6.46 -3.98
CA ARG A 46 2.28 7.19 -5.13
C ARG A 46 0.87 7.66 -4.86
N ILE A 47 0.05 6.82 -4.23
CA ILE A 47 -1.32 7.17 -3.83
C ILE A 47 -1.29 8.30 -2.80
N LYS A 48 -0.46 8.17 -1.75
CA LYS A 48 -0.29 9.21 -0.73
C LYS A 48 0.25 10.52 -1.29
N ALA A 49 1.12 10.47 -2.30
CA ALA A 49 1.63 11.67 -2.96
C ALA A 49 0.53 12.49 -3.68
N LYS A 50 -0.66 11.92 -3.88
CA LYS A 50 -1.85 12.62 -4.38
C LYS A 50 -2.76 13.15 -3.28
N GLY A 51 -2.36 13.04 -2.00
CA GLY A 51 -3.17 13.45 -0.85
C GLY A 51 -4.29 12.47 -0.49
N ILE A 52 -4.28 11.27 -1.07
CA ILE A 52 -5.29 10.24 -0.78
C ILE A 52 -4.88 9.49 0.49
N GLU A 53 -5.81 9.35 1.43
CA GLU A 53 -5.58 8.59 2.65
C GLU A 53 -5.44 7.10 2.34
N VAL A 54 -4.50 6.45 3.02
CA VAL A 54 -4.29 5.00 2.89
C VAL A 54 -4.37 4.36 4.26
N VAL A 55 -5.14 3.28 4.37
CA VAL A 55 -5.21 2.40 5.55
C VAL A 55 -4.71 1.01 5.18
N VAL A 56 -4.18 0.28 6.15
CA VAL A 56 -3.61 -1.05 5.95
C VAL A 56 -4.36 -2.05 6.81
N TYR A 57 -4.65 -3.23 6.26
CA TYR A 57 -5.08 -4.38 7.03
C TYR A 57 -4.07 -5.50 6.81
N GLU A 58 -3.34 -5.90 7.86
CA GLU A 58 -2.38 -6.99 7.81
C GLU A 58 -2.42 -7.78 9.14
N PRO A 59 -3.06 -8.96 9.16
CA PRO A 59 -3.17 -9.76 10.38
C PRO A 59 -1.84 -10.17 11.00
N ALA A 60 -0.78 -10.27 10.19
CA ALA A 60 0.55 -10.61 10.66
C ALA A 60 1.35 -9.40 11.18
N LEU A 61 0.82 -8.19 11.09
CA LEU A 61 1.49 -6.97 11.51
C LEU A 61 0.92 -6.49 12.85
N ASP A 62 1.67 -6.73 13.92
CA ASP A 62 1.36 -6.24 15.26
C ASP A 62 1.90 -4.80 15.45
N ALA A 63 1.27 -3.84 14.78
CA ALA A 63 1.62 -2.42 14.89
C ALA A 63 0.41 -1.52 14.59
N ASP A 64 0.24 -0.43 15.33
CA ASP A 64 -0.86 0.53 15.13
C ASP A 64 -0.74 1.34 13.83
N SER A 65 0.48 1.47 13.30
CA SER A 65 0.74 2.22 12.08
C SER A 65 1.85 1.62 11.23
N PHE A 66 1.70 1.76 9.93
CA PHE A 66 2.70 1.35 8.93
C PHE A 66 2.84 2.43 7.88
N TYR A 67 4.05 2.93 7.65
CA TYR A 67 4.32 3.93 6.60
C TYR A 67 3.44 5.19 6.73
N ASN A 68 3.20 5.66 7.96
CA ASN A 68 2.27 6.76 8.29
C ASN A 68 0.81 6.48 7.85
N SER A 69 0.43 5.21 7.73
CA SER A 69 -0.96 4.75 7.56
C SER A 69 -1.40 4.07 8.84
N ARG A 70 -2.69 4.20 9.17
CA ARG A 70 -3.31 3.42 10.22
C ARG A 70 -3.37 1.95 9.80
N VAL A 71 -3.05 1.05 10.71
CA VAL A 71 -3.29 -0.38 10.56
C VAL A 71 -4.61 -0.70 11.26
N ILE A 72 -5.45 -1.51 10.62
CA ILE A 72 -6.78 -1.94 11.06
C ILE A 72 -6.78 -3.47 11.15
#